data_AF-A0A0R3PU56-F1
#
_entry.id   AF-A0A0R3PU56-F1
#
_cell.length_a   1.000
_cell.length_b   1.000
_cell.length_c   1.000
_cell.angle_alpha   90.00
_cell.angle_beta   90.00
_cell.angle_gamma   90.00
#
_symmetry.space_group_name_H-M   'P 1'
#
loop_
_entity.id
_entity.type
_entity.pdbx_description
1 polymer ?
#
loop_
_entity_poly.entity_id
_entity_poly.type
_entity_poly.pdbx_seq_one_letter_code
_entity_poly.pdbx_strand_id
1 'polypeptide(L)'
;MGFKEENLSTTFSHNMFLEWRNNSCQPNFWRNVVPDPTKTCGPYHPKNHSHSSSNSYVTSIDSNGWVHRYRFHHDTIGMVVVDSAGSICAGTSSNGARFKLNSPIPGAGAYAVDGVGGAAATGDGDVMIRFMPSFFVVEQMRLGTKPYKATHKAIKRILDYYPKFQGAVVGVNSNGTYGAACANMENFMFSIGEASKTRTESVACITSSSRSGRQKKSKTT
;
A
#
# COMPACT_ATOMS: atom_id res chain seq x y z
N MET A 1 -29.31 7.49 -7.57
CA MET A 1 -28.20 8.06 -6.76
C MET A 1 -27.90 9.52 -7.10
N GLY A 2 -28.20 10.05 -8.30
CA GLY A 2 -28.15 11.50 -8.55
C GLY A 2 -26.75 12.10 -8.81
N PHE A 3 -25.71 11.28 -8.87
CA PHE A 3 -24.37 11.73 -9.27
C PHE A 3 -24.36 12.23 -10.71
N LYS A 4 -23.61 13.31 -10.96
CA LYS A 4 -23.38 13.86 -12.29
C LYS A 4 -22.09 13.29 -12.87
N GLU A 5 -22.13 12.98 -14.16
CA GLU A 5 -20.93 12.59 -14.90
C GLU A 5 -20.07 13.83 -15.15
N GLU A 6 -18.79 13.75 -14.81
CA GLU A 6 -17.83 14.85 -14.95
C GLU A 6 -16.49 14.29 -15.45
N ASN A 7 -15.80 15.08 -16.27
CA ASN A 7 -14.44 14.76 -16.68
C ASN A 7 -13.45 15.23 -15.62
N LEU A 8 -12.84 14.28 -14.90
CA LEU A 8 -11.84 14.56 -13.87
C LEU A 8 -10.43 14.79 -14.44
N SER A 9 -10.25 14.70 -15.77
CA SER A 9 -8.96 14.90 -16.43
C SER A 9 -8.61 16.39 -16.48
N THR A 10 -7.42 16.71 -16.01
CA THR A 10 -6.79 18.03 -16.20
C THR A 10 -5.90 18.02 -17.44
N THR A 11 -5.59 19.20 -17.99
CA THR A 11 -4.58 19.36 -19.06
C THR A 11 -3.26 18.69 -18.70
N PHE A 12 -2.84 18.80 -17.43
CA PHE A 12 -1.64 18.16 -16.91
C PHE A 12 -1.72 16.62 -17.01
N SER A 13 -2.78 16.00 -16.48
CA SER A 13 -2.95 14.54 -16.55
C SER A 13 -3.12 14.04 -17.98
N HIS A 14 -3.73 14.84 -18.86
CA HIS A 14 -3.90 14.50 -20.26
C HIS A 14 -2.57 14.49 -21.02
N ASN A 15 -1.75 15.54 -20.87
CA ASN A 15 -0.43 15.61 -21.48
C ASN A 15 0.47 14.46 -20.98
N MET A 16 0.44 14.18 -19.68
CA MET A 16 1.17 13.06 -19.09
C MET A 16 0.75 11.71 -19.69
N PHE A 17 -0.54 11.51 -19.93
CA PHE A 17 -1.05 10.31 -20.59
C PHE A 17 -0.59 10.22 -22.06
N LEU A 18 -0.64 11.34 -22.80
CA LEU A 18 -0.18 11.39 -24.19
C LEU A 18 1.31 11.07 -24.31
N GLU A 19 2.15 11.64 -23.44
CA GLU A 19 3.58 11.34 -23.37
C GLU A 19 3.83 9.86 -23.09
N TRP A 20 3.15 9.30 -22.08
CA TRP A 20 3.25 7.88 -21.75
C TRP A 20 2.84 6.98 -22.92
N ARG A 21 1.74 7.30 -23.60
CA ARG A 21 1.24 6.54 -24.75
C ARG A 21 2.20 6.62 -25.94
N ASN A 22 2.75 7.81 -26.20
CA ASN A 22 3.74 8.01 -27.26
C ASN A 22 5.07 7.30 -26.95
N ASN A 23 5.39 7.11 -25.66
CA ASN A 23 6.53 6.33 -25.19
C ASN A 23 6.20 4.83 -25.04
N SER A 24 5.42 4.27 -25.97
CA SER A 24 5.04 2.84 -25.98
C SER A 24 4.51 2.33 -24.64
N CYS A 25 3.72 3.14 -23.95
CA CYS A 25 3.12 2.83 -22.66
C CYS A 25 4.15 2.50 -21.55
N GLN A 26 5.30 3.18 -21.55
CA GLN A 26 6.32 3.03 -20.52
C GLN A 26 6.37 4.22 -19.54
N PRO A 27 6.53 3.97 -18.23
CA PRO A 27 6.62 2.65 -17.59
C PRO A 27 5.25 1.96 -17.46
N ASN A 28 5.24 0.63 -17.32
CA ASN A 28 4.03 -0.11 -16.94
C ASN A 28 4.28 -1.20 -15.88
N PHE A 29 3.21 -1.91 -15.55
CA PHE A 29 3.16 -2.89 -14.46
C PHE A 29 2.92 -4.32 -14.95
N TRP A 30 2.75 -4.54 -16.26
CA TRP A 30 2.48 -5.85 -16.82
C TRP A 30 3.70 -6.76 -16.69
N ARG A 31 3.46 -8.00 -16.26
CA ARG A 31 4.48 -9.04 -16.11
C ARG A 31 3.92 -10.34 -16.61
N ASN A 32 4.78 -11.24 -17.09
CA ASN A 32 4.40 -12.56 -17.57
C ASN A 32 3.34 -12.53 -18.69
N VAL A 33 3.43 -11.53 -19.55
CA VAL A 33 2.54 -11.37 -20.71
C VAL A 33 3.32 -11.33 -22.02
N VAL A 34 2.60 -11.58 -23.12
CA VAL A 34 3.04 -11.38 -24.50
C VAL A 34 2.04 -10.46 -25.22
N PRO A 35 2.46 -9.59 -26.15
CA PRO A 35 3.85 -9.29 -26.54
C PRO A 35 4.66 -8.63 -25.41
N ASP A 36 5.98 -8.46 -25.61
CA ASP A 36 6.89 -7.90 -24.60
C ASP A 36 6.35 -6.57 -24.04
N PRO A 37 6.01 -6.50 -22.73
CA PRO A 37 5.41 -5.32 -22.14
C PRO A 37 6.37 -4.14 -22.04
N THR A 38 7.67 -4.34 -22.23
CA THR A 38 8.63 -3.21 -22.22
C THR A 38 8.68 -2.44 -23.55
N LYS A 39 8.03 -2.96 -24.60
CA LYS A 39 8.15 -2.44 -25.98
C LYS A 39 6.83 -2.03 -26.63
N THR A 40 5.70 -2.45 -26.08
CA THR A 40 4.40 -2.28 -26.72
C THR A 40 3.36 -1.80 -25.70
N CYS A 41 2.16 -1.45 -26.18
CA CYS A 41 1.01 -1.15 -25.33
C CYS A 41 0.04 -2.34 -25.19
N GLY A 42 0.42 -3.53 -25.67
CA GLY A 42 -0.48 -4.66 -25.84
C GLY A 42 -1.30 -4.59 -27.14
N PRO A 43 -2.47 -5.27 -27.21
CA PRO A 43 -3.13 -6.00 -26.13
C PRO A 43 -2.28 -7.16 -25.61
N TYR A 44 -2.25 -7.29 -24.28
CA TYR A 44 -1.45 -8.29 -23.59
C TYR A 44 -2.26 -9.55 -23.33
N HIS A 45 -1.61 -10.70 -23.51
CA HIS A 45 -2.15 -12.00 -23.17
C HIS A 45 -1.18 -12.71 -22.22
N PRO A 46 -1.68 -13.52 -21.27
CA PRO A 46 -0.82 -14.32 -20.40
C PRO A 46 0.16 -15.15 -21.22
N LYS A 47 1.43 -15.15 -20.83
CA LYS A 47 2.42 -16.03 -21.42
C LYS A 47 2.09 -17.46 -20.99
N ASN A 48 1.96 -18.40 -21.94
CA ASN A 48 1.74 -19.80 -21.62
C ASN A 48 2.87 -20.32 -20.73
N HIS A 49 2.54 -20.64 -19.48
CA HIS A 49 3.48 -21.23 -18.54
C HIS A 49 3.46 -22.75 -18.70
N SER A 50 4.45 -23.32 -19.40
CA SER A 50 4.93 -24.65 -19.02
C SER A 50 5.57 -24.50 -17.65
N HIS A 51 5.13 -25.28 -16.66
CA HIS A 51 5.62 -25.23 -15.27
C HIS A 51 7.14 -25.07 -15.20
N SER A 52 7.61 -23.84 -14.97
CA SER A 52 9.01 -23.58 -14.63
C SER A 52 9.05 -22.52 -13.55
N SER A 53 9.35 -23.03 -12.37
CA SER A 53 9.41 -22.38 -11.06
C SER A 53 10.56 -21.40 -10.97
N SER A 54 10.50 -20.30 -11.72
CA SER A 54 11.47 -19.22 -11.60
C SER A 54 10.79 -18.00 -10.99
N ASN A 55 10.79 -17.96 -9.66
CA ASN A 55 10.28 -16.85 -8.84
C ASN A 55 11.27 -15.67 -8.86
N SER A 56 11.66 -15.21 -10.05
CA SER A 56 12.50 -14.03 -10.19
C SER A 56 11.59 -12.80 -10.11
N TYR A 57 11.54 -12.20 -8.94
CA TYR A 57 11.08 -10.83 -8.75
C TYR A 57 12.06 -9.89 -9.48
N VAL A 58 11.99 -9.86 -10.81
CA VAL A 58 12.71 -8.89 -11.63
C VAL A 58 12.01 -7.55 -11.44
N THR A 59 12.46 -6.82 -10.41
CA THR A 59 12.38 -5.36 -10.45
C THR A 59 13.33 -4.94 -11.55
N SER A 60 12.83 -4.69 -12.76
CA SER A 60 13.59 -3.97 -13.78
C SER A 60 13.86 -2.58 -13.22
N ILE A 61 15.02 -2.44 -12.58
CA ILE A 61 15.65 -1.17 -12.26
C ILE A 61 16.15 -0.67 -13.61
N ASP A 62 15.56 0.39 -14.15
CA ASP A 62 16.29 1.14 -15.17
C ASP A 62 17.51 1.79 -14.51
N SER A 63 18.61 1.90 -15.26
CA SER A 63 19.90 2.45 -14.85
C SER A 63 19.83 3.90 -14.35
N ASN A 64 18.68 4.55 -14.49
CA ASN A 64 18.44 5.96 -14.21
C ASN A 64 17.48 6.18 -13.01
N GLY A 65 16.98 5.11 -12.37
CA GLY A 65 16.09 5.17 -11.20
C GLY A 65 14.63 5.58 -11.46
N TRP A 66 14.15 5.58 -12.71
CA TRP A 66 12.84 6.13 -13.07
C TRP A 66 11.67 5.21 -12.69
N VAL A 67 11.81 3.88 -12.80
CA VAL A 67 10.76 2.91 -12.38
C VAL A 67 10.47 3.00 -10.88
N HIS A 68 11.43 3.45 -10.07
CA HIS A 68 11.21 3.64 -8.65
C HIS A 68 10.32 4.87 -8.37
N ARG A 69 10.66 6.08 -8.83
CA ARG A 69 9.85 7.28 -8.50
C ARG A 69 8.38 7.21 -8.95
N TYR A 70 8.09 6.66 -10.13
CA TYR A 70 6.71 6.61 -10.63
C TYR A 70 5.82 5.57 -9.94
N ARG A 71 6.40 4.54 -9.32
CA ARG A 71 5.68 3.53 -8.53
C ARG A 71 5.40 3.95 -7.08
N PHE A 72 5.94 5.09 -6.66
CA PHE A 72 5.95 5.47 -5.24
C PHE A 72 5.23 6.79 -4.95
N HIS A 73 4.70 7.46 -5.98
CA HIS A 73 3.88 8.66 -5.84
C HIS A 73 2.45 8.34 -6.27
N HIS A 74 1.64 7.91 -5.31
CA HIS A 74 0.22 7.63 -5.50
C HIS A 74 -0.57 8.41 -4.46
N ASP A 75 -1.53 9.19 -4.94
CA ASP A 75 -2.39 10.01 -4.09
C ASP A 75 -3.48 9.12 -3.53
N THR A 76 -3.18 8.43 -2.42
CA THR A 76 -4.14 7.64 -1.67
C THR A 76 -4.38 8.29 -0.33
N ILE A 77 -5.64 8.64 -0.06
CA ILE A 77 -6.08 9.10 1.24
C ILE A 77 -6.86 7.96 1.93
N GLY A 78 -6.41 7.61 3.12
CA GLY A 78 -7.09 6.68 4.01
C GLY A 78 -7.52 7.41 5.27
N MET A 79 -8.74 7.16 5.74
CA MET A 79 -9.29 7.79 6.94
C MET A 79 -9.99 6.75 7.79
N VAL A 80 -9.83 6.87 9.11
CA VAL A 80 -10.61 6.13 10.09
C VAL A 80 -11.16 7.13 11.10
N VAL A 81 -12.44 7.00 11.41
CA VAL A 81 -13.17 7.89 12.32
C VAL A 81 -13.83 7.04 13.40
N VAL A 82 -13.71 7.48 14.63
CA VAL A 82 -14.47 6.97 15.78
C VAL A 82 -15.37 8.13 16.23
N ASP A 83 -16.68 7.93 16.20
CA ASP A 83 -17.63 8.95 16.62
C ASP A 83 -17.86 8.96 18.14
N SER A 84 -18.67 9.91 18.63
CA SER A 84 -18.98 10.04 20.06
C SER A 84 -19.86 8.92 20.62
N ALA A 85 -20.53 8.14 19.77
CA ALA A 85 -21.28 6.95 20.15
C ALA A 85 -20.40 5.68 20.15
N GLY A 86 -19.14 5.80 19.72
CA GLY A 86 -18.19 4.69 19.60
C GLY A 86 -18.33 3.90 18.30
N SER A 87 -19.10 4.38 17.33
CA SER A 87 -19.19 3.79 15.99
C SER A 87 -17.92 4.08 15.21
N ILE A 88 -17.51 3.12 14.37
CA ILE A 88 -16.23 3.17 13.68
C ILE A 88 -16.44 3.07 12.18
N CYS A 89 -15.96 4.08 11.46
CA CYS A 89 -16.00 4.15 10.01
C CYS A 89 -14.58 4.22 9.46
N ALA A 90 -14.32 3.53 8.35
CA ALA A 90 -13.08 3.65 7.62
C ALA A 90 -13.34 3.77 6.12
N GLY A 91 -12.53 4.59 5.45
CA GLY A 91 -12.63 4.83 4.02
C GLY A 91 -11.25 5.00 3.39
N THR A 92 -11.15 4.68 2.11
CA THR A 92 -9.96 4.96 1.31
C THR A 92 -10.38 5.41 -0.07
N SER A 93 -9.75 6.47 -0.56
CA SER A 93 -9.91 6.97 -1.93
C SER A 93 -8.55 7.09 -2.58
N SER A 94 -8.49 6.74 -3.87
CA SER A 94 -7.26 6.71 -4.64
C SER A 94 -7.59 6.80 -6.13
N ASN A 95 -6.78 7.54 -6.89
CA ASN A 95 -6.74 7.45 -8.35
C ASN A 95 -5.91 6.25 -8.83
N GLY A 96 -5.29 5.51 -7.91
CA GLY A 96 -4.44 4.37 -8.21
C GLY A 96 -3.02 4.75 -8.60
N ALA A 97 -2.23 3.72 -8.89
CA ALA A 97 -0.92 3.95 -9.49
C ALA A 97 -1.08 4.55 -10.88
N ARG A 98 -0.23 5.52 -11.23
CA ARG A 98 -0.25 6.15 -12.56
C ARG A 98 -0.22 5.07 -13.65
N PHE A 99 -1.10 5.20 -14.64
CA PHE A 99 -1.23 4.29 -15.78
C PHE A 99 -1.64 2.84 -15.42
N LYS A 100 -2.26 2.64 -14.26
CA LYS A 100 -2.68 1.33 -13.78
C LYS A 100 -4.12 1.34 -13.29
N LEU A 101 -4.81 0.21 -13.46
CA LEU A 101 -6.08 -0.06 -12.79
C LEU A 101 -5.84 -0.35 -11.30
N ASN A 102 -6.67 0.24 -10.44
CA ASN A 102 -6.67 -0.02 -9.01
C ASN A 102 -7.92 -0.80 -8.60
N SER A 103 -7.84 -1.64 -7.58
CA SER A 103 -8.99 -2.40 -7.06
C SER A 103 -9.27 -1.99 -5.62
N PRO A 104 -10.44 -1.38 -5.33
CA PRO A 104 -10.82 -1.00 -3.98
C PRO A 104 -11.30 -2.23 -3.21
N ILE A 105 -10.38 -2.93 -2.55
CA ILE A 105 -10.69 -4.16 -1.79
C ILE A 105 -10.81 -3.83 -0.30
N PRO A 106 -11.97 -4.12 0.35
CA PRO A 106 -12.11 -4.05 1.79
C PRO A 106 -11.08 -4.94 2.49
N GLY A 107 -10.47 -4.46 3.56
CA GLY A 107 -9.38 -5.16 4.25
C GLY A 107 -7.99 -4.88 3.69
N ALA A 108 -7.87 -4.52 2.41
CA ALA A 108 -6.61 -4.03 1.85
C ALA A 108 -6.43 -2.54 2.14
N GLY A 109 -7.31 -1.70 1.58
CA GLY A 109 -7.26 -0.25 1.74
C GLY A 109 -7.77 0.20 3.10
N ALA A 110 -9.03 -0.08 3.42
CA ALA A 110 -9.65 0.25 4.70
C ALA A 110 -10.46 -0.93 5.27
N TYR A 111 -10.57 -0.97 6.59
CA TYR A 111 -11.43 -1.91 7.30
C TYR A 111 -11.82 -1.34 8.67
N ALA A 112 -13.06 -1.54 9.09
CA ALA A 112 -13.57 -1.08 10.37
C ALA A 112 -14.53 -2.12 10.95
N VAL A 113 -14.48 -2.29 12.27
CA VAL A 113 -15.42 -3.11 13.02
C VAL A 113 -15.74 -2.40 14.33
N ASP A 114 -17.02 -2.13 14.56
CA ASP A 114 -17.52 -1.53 15.82
C ASP A 114 -17.10 -2.35 17.04
N GLY A 115 -16.83 -1.65 18.13
CA GLY A 115 -16.32 -2.24 19.37
C GLY A 115 -14.86 -2.71 19.30
N VAL A 116 -14.24 -2.79 18.12
CA VAL A 116 -12.84 -3.21 17.95
C VAL A 116 -11.96 -2.04 17.53
N GLY A 117 -12.18 -1.49 16.34
CA GLY A 117 -11.28 -0.53 15.72
C GLY A 117 -11.39 -0.47 14.20
N GLY A 118 -10.64 0.45 13.61
CA GLY A 118 -10.51 0.57 12.17
C GLY A 118 -9.07 0.86 11.76
N ALA A 119 -8.76 0.58 10.50
CA ALA A 119 -7.46 0.82 9.90
C ALA A 119 -7.60 1.27 8.45
N ALA A 120 -6.64 2.06 7.99
CA ALA A 120 -6.50 2.48 6.61
C ALA A 120 -5.03 2.41 6.18
N ALA A 121 -4.79 2.06 4.92
CA ALA A 121 -3.48 1.79 4.36
C ALA A 121 -3.25 2.52 3.04
N THR A 122 -1.99 2.84 2.77
CA THR A 122 -1.52 3.46 1.52
C THR A 122 -0.19 2.83 1.08
N GLY A 123 0.04 2.70 -0.22
CA GLY A 123 1.25 2.09 -0.79
C GLY A 123 0.97 1.29 -2.05
N ASP A 124 1.83 0.31 -2.35
CA ASP A 124 1.67 -0.57 -3.52
C ASP A 124 0.43 -1.48 -3.37
N GLY A 125 -0.64 -1.15 -4.10
CA GLY A 125 -1.92 -1.86 -4.07
C GLY A 125 -1.83 -3.37 -4.40
N ASP A 126 -0.91 -3.80 -5.26
CA ASP A 126 -0.74 -5.23 -5.57
C ASP A 126 -0.20 -5.99 -4.37
N VAL A 127 0.68 -5.35 -3.61
CA VAL A 127 1.21 -5.93 -2.38
C VAL A 127 0.13 -5.86 -1.30
N MET A 128 -0.54 -4.71 -1.12
CA MET A 128 -1.55 -4.54 -0.08
C MET A 128 -2.67 -5.59 -0.16
N ILE A 129 -3.20 -5.86 -1.36
CA ILE A 129 -4.26 -6.87 -1.55
C ILE A 129 -3.81 -8.27 -1.13
N ARG A 130 -2.52 -8.59 -1.23
CA ARG A 130 -2.00 -9.92 -0.85
C ARG A 130 -1.89 -10.12 0.67
N PHE A 131 -1.74 -9.04 1.42
CA PHE A 131 -1.53 -9.09 2.86
C PHE A 131 -2.71 -8.58 3.68
N MET A 132 -3.68 -7.92 3.05
CA MET A 132 -4.86 -7.34 3.68
C MET A 132 -4.51 -6.58 4.98
N PRO A 133 -3.62 -5.58 4.92
CA PRO A 133 -3.05 -4.97 6.12
C PRO A 133 -4.08 -4.31 7.03
N SER A 134 -5.10 -3.65 6.48
CA SER A 134 -6.13 -2.99 7.29
C SER A 134 -6.98 -4.01 8.04
N PHE A 135 -7.39 -5.09 7.37
CA PHE A 135 -8.06 -6.22 8.03
C PHE A 135 -7.16 -6.83 9.11
N PHE A 136 -5.90 -7.11 8.78
CA PHE A 136 -4.95 -7.70 9.73
C PHE A 136 -4.76 -6.82 10.97
N VAL A 137 -4.65 -5.50 10.82
CA VAL A 137 -4.51 -4.57 11.94
C VAL A 137 -5.75 -4.62 12.84
N VAL A 138 -6.95 -4.58 12.28
CA VAL A 138 -8.20 -4.68 13.06
C VAL A 138 -8.29 -6.01 13.79
N GLU A 139 -7.94 -7.12 13.15
CA GLU A 139 -7.94 -8.43 13.81
C GLU A 139 -6.85 -8.55 14.90
N GLN A 140 -5.69 -7.92 14.74
CA GLN A 140 -4.72 -7.82 15.82
C GLN A 140 -5.28 -7.02 17.02
N MET A 141 -6.03 -5.95 16.76
CA MET A 141 -6.71 -5.18 17.81
C MET A 141 -7.83 -5.99 18.48
N ARG A 142 -8.57 -6.81 17.72
CA ARG A 142 -9.57 -7.76 18.27
C ARG A 142 -8.93 -8.74 19.27
N LEU A 143 -7.70 -9.16 18.99
CA LEU A 143 -6.89 -10.01 19.87
C LEU A 143 -6.22 -9.24 21.04
N GLY A 144 -6.57 -7.97 21.26
CA GLY A 144 -6.04 -7.14 22.34
C GLY A 144 -4.67 -6.51 22.05
N THR A 145 -4.15 -6.60 20.82
CA THR A 145 -2.91 -5.89 20.47
C THR A 145 -3.17 -4.39 20.35
N LYS A 146 -2.38 -3.56 21.05
CA LYS A 146 -2.46 -2.10 20.91
C LYS A 146 -2.24 -1.64 19.46
N PRO A 147 -2.95 -0.60 18.96
CA PRO A 147 -2.88 -0.12 17.58
C PRO A 147 -1.45 0.07 17.04
N TYR A 148 -0.58 0.75 17.78
CA TYR A 148 0.84 0.93 17.42
C TYR A 148 1.53 -0.41 17.11
N LYS A 149 1.36 -1.43 17.95
CA LYS A 149 1.98 -2.74 17.75
C LYS A 149 1.29 -3.52 16.62
N ALA A 150 -0.01 -3.33 16.43
CA ALA A 150 -0.77 -3.95 15.35
C ALA A 150 -0.31 -3.46 13.97
N THR A 151 -0.16 -2.15 13.78
CA THR A 151 0.33 -1.56 12.52
C THR A 151 1.77 -2.00 12.21
N HIS A 152 2.65 -2.05 13.21
CA HIS A 152 4.02 -2.55 13.05
C HIS A 152 4.06 -4.02 12.63
N LYS A 153 3.20 -4.87 13.21
CA LYS A 153 3.08 -6.28 12.79
C LYS A 153 2.63 -6.40 11.34
N ALA A 154 1.69 -5.56 10.89
CA ALA A 154 1.23 -5.54 9.49
C ALA A 154 2.38 -5.21 8.54
N ILE A 155 3.11 -4.11 8.80
CA ILE A 155 4.23 -3.70 7.95
C ILE A 155 5.34 -4.75 7.96
N LYS A 156 5.71 -5.28 9.13
CA LYS A 156 6.74 -6.32 9.23
C LYS A 156 6.35 -7.57 8.44
N ARG A 157 5.09 -8.01 8.54
CA ARG A 157 4.58 -9.15 7.78
C ARG A 157 4.72 -8.96 6.27
N ILE A 158 4.51 -7.74 5.76
CA ILE A 158 4.72 -7.42 4.35
C ILE A 158 6.23 -7.47 4.01
N LEU A 159 7.06 -6.81 4.82
CA LEU A 159 8.51 -6.73 4.61
C LEU A 159 9.21 -8.10 4.63
N ASP A 160 8.68 -9.08 5.37
CA ASP A 160 9.21 -10.45 5.38
C ASP A 160 9.18 -11.12 4.00
N TYR A 161 8.26 -10.68 3.11
CA TYR A 161 8.11 -11.20 1.74
C TYR A 161 8.48 -10.18 0.66
N TYR A 162 8.30 -8.89 0.95
CA TYR A 162 8.58 -7.76 0.06
C TYR A 162 9.52 -6.77 0.75
N PRO A 163 10.83 -7.06 0.85
CA PRO A 163 11.76 -6.23 1.64
C PRO A 163 11.88 -4.79 1.14
N LYS A 164 11.59 -4.55 -0.15
CA LYS A 164 11.61 -3.22 -0.79
C LYS A 164 10.25 -2.53 -0.82
N PHE A 165 9.23 -3.08 -0.16
CA PHE A 165 7.89 -2.51 -0.13
C PHE A 165 7.91 -1.11 0.49
N GLN A 166 7.15 -0.19 -0.10
CA GLN A 166 6.87 1.12 0.46
C GLN A 166 5.37 1.29 0.66
N GLY A 167 5.01 1.77 1.85
CA GLY A 167 3.63 1.98 2.23
C GLY A 167 3.51 2.21 3.73
N ALA A 168 2.31 2.57 4.15
CA ALA A 168 1.97 2.88 5.52
C ALA A 168 0.59 2.36 5.89
N VAL A 169 0.39 2.15 7.18
CA VAL A 169 -0.91 1.77 7.77
C VAL A 169 -1.11 2.61 9.02
N VAL A 170 -2.29 3.21 9.13
CA VAL A 170 -2.80 3.85 10.35
C VAL A 170 -3.92 2.99 10.92
N GLY A 171 -4.04 2.95 12.24
CA GLY A 171 -5.12 2.24 12.92
C GLY A 171 -5.51 2.91 14.22
N VAL A 172 -6.79 2.82 14.56
CA VAL A 172 -7.39 3.33 15.80
C VAL A 172 -8.32 2.26 16.37
N ASN A 173 -8.29 2.05 17.68
CA ASN A 173 -9.21 1.14 18.36
C ASN A 173 -10.46 1.87 18.87
N SER A 174 -11.45 1.11 19.35
CA SER A 174 -12.69 1.63 19.93
C SER A 174 -12.50 2.58 21.12
N ASN A 175 -11.34 2.52 21.79
CA ASN A 175 -10.99 3.43 22.90
C ASN A 175 -10.33 4.73 22.42
N GLY A 176 -10.25 4.98 21.11
CA GLY A 176 -9.58 6.15 20.53
C GLY A 176 -8.05 6.11 20.60
N THR A 177 -7.46 5.02 21.10
CA THR A 177 -6.00 4.84 20.99
C THR A 177 -5.66 4.57 19.53
N TYR A 178 -4.59 5.17 19.02
CA TYR A 178 -4.18 5.03 17.63
C TYR A 178 -2.71 4.65 17.49
N GLY A 179 -2.30 4.36 16.26
CA GLY A 179 -0.91 4.13 15.90
C GLY A 179 -0.73 4.08 14.39
N ALA A 180 0.50 4.29 13.96
CA ALA A 180 0.91 4.25 12.56
C ALA A 180 2.21 3.47 12.41
N ALA A 181 2.41 2.87 11.25
CA ALA A 181 3.68 2.26 10.86
C ALA A 181 3.86 2.39 9.35
N CYS A 182 5.10 2.47 8.91
CA CYS A 182 5.44 2.58 7.50
C CYS A 182 6.73 1.83 7.16
N ALA A 183 6.97 1.60 5.87
CA ALA A 183 8.12 0.87 5.36
C ALA A 183 8.92 1.68 4.33
N ASN A 184 10.25 1.61 4.44
CA ASN A 184 11.23 2.07 3.44
C ASN A 184 11.02 3.50 2.90
N MET A 185 10.38 4.38 3.67
CA MET A 185 10.35 5.83 3.45
C MET A 185 11.16 6.47 4.57
N GLU A 186 11.50 7.76 4.47
CA GLU A 186 12.21 8.43 5.57
C GLU A 186 11.30 8.52 6.80
N ASN A 187 10.14 9.14 6.62
CA ASN A 187 9.09 9.23 7.62
C ASN A 187 7.72 9.16 6.93
N PHE A 188 6.69 8.80 7.68
CA PHE A 188 5.30 8.89 7.24
C PHE A 188 4.55 9.86 8.14
N MET A 189 3.96 10.88 7.52
CA MET A 189 3.12 11.86 8.20
C MET A 189 1.65 11.50 8.08
N PHE A 190 0.89 11.74 9.15
CA PHE A 190 -0.57 11.56 9.17
C PHE A 190 -1.20 12.62 10.07
N SER A 191 -2.46 12.96 9.77
CA SER A 191 -3.20 13.97 10.53
C SER A 191 -4.17 13.31 11.51
N ILE A 192 -4.33 13.94 12.67
CA ILE A 192 -5.24 13.52 13.72
C ILE A 192 -6.16 14.71 14.00
N GLY A 193 -7.46 14.47 13.87
CA GLY A 193 -8.51 15.37 14.35
C GLY A 193 -9.11 14.80 15.63
N GLU A 194 -9.09 15.58 16.70
CA GLU A 194 -9.72 15.21 17.97
C GLU A 194 -10.44 16.45 18.52
N ALA A 195 -11.76 16.32 18.71
CA ALA A 195 -12.66 17.44 18.95
C ALA A 195 -12.47 18.55 17.89
N SER A 196 -12.14 19.78 18.30
CA SER A 196 -11.91 20.94 17.41
C SER A 196 -10.44 21.21 17.12
N LYS A 197 -9.54 20.26 17.43
CA LYS A 197 -8.09 20.41 17.21
C LYS A 197 -7.61 19.43 16.16
N THR A 198 -6.79 19.92 15.24
CA THR A 198 -6.09 19.11 14.25
C THR A 198 -4.60 19.27 14.46
N ARG A 199 -3.87 18.16 14.37
CA ARG A 199 -2.40 18.14 14.35
C ARG A 199 -1.89 17.12 13.36
N THR A 200 -0.63 17.27 12.98
CA THR A 200 0.10 16.30 12.17
C THR A 200 1.13 15.62 13.03
N GLU A 201 1.20 14.30 12.94
CA GLU A 201 2.23 13.48 13.57
C GLU A 201 3.05 12.78 12.49
N SER A 202 4.27 12.39 12.85
CA SER A 202 5.21 11.71 11.97
C SER A 202 5.78 10.48 12.65
N VAL A 203 5.90 9.38 11.92
CA VAL A 203 6.55 8.15 12.39
C VAL A 203 7.72 7.80 11.48
N ALA A 204 8.84 7.41 12.08
CA ALA A 204 9.98 6.86 11.34
C ALA A 204 9.61 5.49 10.76
N CYS A 205 9.98 5.24 9.51
CA CYS A 205 9.62 3.98 8.85
C CYS A 205 10.59 2.85 9.15
N ILE A 206 10.05 1.65 9.18
CA ILE A 206 10.80 0.41 9.31
C ILE A 206 11.58 0.22 8.00
N THR A 207 12.90 0.13 8.11
CA THR A 207 13.76 -0.28 7.01
C THR A 207 14.03 -1.77 7.10
N SER A 208 14.07 -2.47 5.97
CA SER A 208 14.58 -3.84 5.98
C SER A 208 16.08 -3.79 6.29
N SER A 209 16.47 -4.02 7.55
CA SER A 209 17.86 -4.33 7.84
C SER A 209 18.24 -5.60 7.07
N SER A 210 19.36 -5.55 6.36
CA SER A 210 20.00 -6.75 5.82
C SER A 210 20.06 -7.77 6.95
N ARG A 211 19.57 -9.00 6.71
CA ARG A 211 19.53 -10.08 7.72
C ARG A 211 20.89 -10.16 8.40
N SER A 212 21.04 -9.57 9.59
CA SER A 212 22.17 -9.85 10.45
C SER A 212 22.03 -11.30 10.88
N GLY A 213 23.13 -12.05 10.72
CA GLY A 213 23.16 -13.50 10.76
C GLY A 213 22.35 -14.08 11.91
N ARG A 214 21.50 -15.05 11.56
CA ARG A 214 20.90 -16.01 12.49
C ARG A 214 22.08 -16.65 13.25
N GLN A 215 22.41 -16.16 14.45
CA GLN A 215 23.36 -16.83 15.32
C GLN A 215 22.83 -18.25 15.54
N LYS A 216 23.50 -19.23 14.93
CA LYS A 216 23.33 -20.64 15.28
C LYS A 216 23.68 -20.74 16.75
N LYS A 217 22.67 -20.91 17.61
CA LYS A 217 22.89 -21.44 18.96
C LYS A 217 23.46 -22.84 18.78
N SER A 218 24.77 -22.96 18.94
CA SER A 218 25.47 -24.21 19.21
C SER A 218 24.80 -24.87 20.42
N LYS A 219 24.07 -25.95 20.18
CA LYS A 219 23.76 -26.92 21.24
C LYS A 219 25.01 -27.78 21.37
N THR A 220 25.83 -27.50 22.36
CA THR A 220 26.79 -28.47 22.91
C THR A 220 26.02 -29.35 23.89
N THR A 221 25.87 -30.62 23.49
CA THR A 221 25.72 -31.77 24.39
C THR A 221 26.99 -32.00 25.18
#